data_AF-A0A178WLX4-F1
#
_entry.id   AF-A0A178WLX4-F1
#
_cell.length_a   1.000
_cell.length_b   1.000
_cell.length_c   1.000
_cell.angle_alpha   90.00
_cell.angle_beta   90.00
_cell.angle_gamma   90.00
#
_symmetry.space_group_name_H-M   'P 1'
#
loop_
_entity.id
_entity.type
_entity.pdbx_description
1 polymer ?
#
loop_
_entity_poly.entity_id
_entity_poly.type
_entity_poly.pdbx_seq_one_letter_code
_entity_poly.pdbx_strand_id
1 'polypeptide(L)' 'MFPDKILVHRSESNSATLTFDGVDKMGERLANEVLGVVKHRSGLKKISFVAHSLGGLVARYAIEVG' A
#
# COMPACT_ATOMS: atom_id res chain seq x y z
N MET A 1 -7.08 18.84 -13.71
CA MET A 1 -6.45 17.62 -13.15
C MET A 1 -4.95 17.83 -13.16
N PHE A 2 -4.20 17.51 -12.10
CA PHE A 2 -2.74 17.72 -12.03
C PHE A 2 -2.00 16.37 -12.15
N PRO A 3 -1.94 15.76 -13.36
CA PRO A 3 -1.37 14.43 -13.54
C PRO A 3 0.10 14.34 -13.08
N ASP A 4 0.87 15.42 -13.22
CA ASP A 4 2.30 15.43 -12.85
C ASP A 4 2.55 15.61 -11.34
N LYS A 5 1.52 15.93 -10.56
CA LYS A 5 1.62 16.15 -9.11
C LYS A 5 1.18 14.95 -8.27
N ILE A 6 0.53 13.96 -8.89
CA ILE A 6 -0.09 12.84 -8.19
C ILE A 6 0.40 11.54 -8.82
N LEU A 7 1.05 10.70 -8.02
CA LEU A 7 1.33 9.32 -8.39
C LEU A 7 0.16 8.44 -7.94
N VAL A 8 -0.46 7.73 -8.87
CA VAL A 8 -1.43 6.66 -8.55
C VAL A 8 -0.70 5.33 -8.63
N HIS A 9 -0.64 4.61 -7.50
CA HIS A 9 -0.08 3.27 -7.41
C HIS A 9 -1.19 2.29 -7.06
N ARG A 10 -1.36 1.24 -7.86
CA ARG A 10 -2.30 0.15 -7.60
C ARG A 10 -1.50 -1.00 -6.98
N SER A 11 -1.82 -1.34 -5.74
CA SER A 11 -1.13 -2.44 -5.06
C SER A 11 -1.49 -3.81 -5.64
N GLU A 12 -0.50 -4.70 -5.72
CA GLU A 12 -0.67 -6.09 -6.15
C GLU A 12 -0.17 -7.10 -5.11
N SER A 13 0.38 -6.60 -3.99
CA SER A 13 0.92 -7.34 -2.85
C SER A 13 0.03 -8.44 -2.25
N ASN A 14 -1.30 -8.36 -2.44
CA ASN A 14 -2.29 -9.27 -1.84
C ASN A 14 -3.37 -9.70 -2.84
N SER A 15 -2.95 -10.35 -3.93
CA SER A 15 -3.84 -10.85 -4.98
C SER A 15 -4.14 -12.35 -4.81
N ALA A 16 -5.27 -12.79 -5.38
CA ALA A 16 -5.68 -14.19 -5.39
C ALA A 16 -5.64 -14.85 -3.99
N THR A 17 -4.93 -15.97 -3.85
CA THR A 17 -4.85 -16.75 -2.61
C THR A 17 -4.06 -16.06 -1.50
N LEU A 18 -3.28 -15.01 -1.81
CA LEU A 18 -2.54 -14.24 -0.81
C LEU A 18 -3.46 -13.49 0.15
N THR A 19 -4.73 -13.31 -0.21
CA THR A 19 -5.76 -12.70 0.65
C THR A 19 -6.11 -13.57 1.88
N PHE A 20 -5.68 -14.84 1.90
CA PHE A 20 -5.92 -15.77 3.01
C PHE A 20 -4.77 -15.85 4.02
N ASP A 21 -3.68 -15.10 3.83
CA ASP A 21 -2.47 -15.19 4.67
C ASP A 21 -2.57 -14.49 6.04
N GLY A 22 -3.71 -13.88 6.36
CA GLY A 22 -3.88 -13.09 7.58
C GLY A 22 -3.46 -11.63 7.40
N VAL A 23 -4.13 -10.74 8.14
CA VAL A 23 -3.99 -9.28 7.98
C VAL A 23 -2.62 -8.75 8.36
N ASP A 24 -1.93 -9.47 9.24
CA ASP A 24 -0.55 -9.25 9.63
C ASP A 24 0.39 -9.39 8.43
N LYS A 25 0.40 -10.57 7.78
CA LYS A 25 1.25 -10.83 6.62
C LYS A 25 0.86 -9.96 5.43
N MET A 26 -0.44 -9.77 5.21
CA MET A 26 -0.92 -8.90 4.13
C MET A 26 -0.46 -7.46 4.33
N GLY A 27 -0.51 -6.95 5.56
CA GLY A 27 -0.11 -5.59 5.88
C GLY A 27 1.40 -5.38 5.79
N GLU A 28 2.20 -6.33 6.26
CA GLU A 28 3.67 -6.31 6.09
C GLU A 28 4.06 -6.27 4.60
N ARG A 29 3.41 -7.09 3.76
CA ARG A 29 3.64 -7.06 2.30
C ARG A 29 3.28 -5.71 1.69
N LEU A 30 2.15 -5.13 2.08
CA LEU A 30 1.74 -3.82 1.58
C LEU A 30 2.73 -2.72 2.02
N ALA A 31 3.20 -2.74 3.27
CA ALA A 31 4.20 -1.78 3.77
C ALA A 31 5.50 -1.86 2.95
N ASN A 32 6.01 -3.08 2.73
CA ASN A 32 7.20 -3.31 1.92
C ASN A 32 7.04 -2.81 0.47
N GLU A 33 5.88 -3.04 -0.15
CA GLU A 33 5.58 -2.54 -1.49
C GLU A 33 5.58 -1.00 -1.52
N VAL A 34 4.93 -0.35 -0.55
CA VAL A 34 4.88 1.12 -0.44
C VAL A 34 6.27 1.71 -0.25
N LEU A 35 7.11 1.12 0.63
CA LEU A 35 8.50 1.52 0.81
C LEU A 35 9.31 1.38 -0.49
N GLY A 36 9.05 0.32 -1.26
CA GLY A 36 9.60 0.13 -2.60
C GLY A 36 9.24 1.28 -3.53
N VAL A 37 7.96 1.65 -3.61
CA VAL A 37 7.48 2.77 -4.44
C VAL A 37 8.12 4.09 -4.03
N VAL A 38 8.17 4.39 -2.72
CA VAL A 38 8.73 5.64 -2.19
C VAL A 38 10.22 5.75 -2.52
N LYS A 39 10.99 4.66 -2.38
CA LYS A 39 12.42 4.65 -2.72
C LYS A 39 12.70 4.98 -4.19
N HIS A 40 11.83 4.55 -5.11
CA HIS A 40 11.98 4.82 -6.55
C HIS A 40 11.37 6.15 -7.00
N ARG A 41 10.69 6.89 -6.09
CA ARG A 41 10.04 8.16 -6.41
C ARG A 41 10.47 9.26 -5.44
N SER A 42 11.63 9.86 -5.72
CA SER A 42 12.12 11.03 -4.98
C SER A 42 11.12 12.18 -5.03
N GLY A 43 10.84 12.79 -3.88
CA GLY A 43 10.00 13.99 -3.76
C GLY A 43 8.53 13.74 -3.37
N LEU A 44 8.13 12.48 -3.13
CA LEU A 44 6.84 12.19 -2.48
C LEU A 44 6.84 12.74 -1.04
N LYS A 45 5.83 13.54 -0.70
CA LYS A 45 5.69 14.16 0.64
C LYS A 45 4.50 13.66 1.44
N LYS A 46 3.52 13.06 0.76
CA LYS A 46 2.27 12.60 1.35
C LYS A 46 1.83 11.32 0.64
N ILE A 47 1.27 10.41 1.42
CA ILE A 47 0.70 9.15 0.94
C ILE A 47 -0.75 9.12 1.41
N SER A 48 -1.65 8.74 0.51
CA SER A 48 -3.07 8.52 0.81
C SER A 48 -3.43 7.09 0.41
N PHE A 49 -3.99 6.33 1.35
CA PHE A 49 -4.49 4.98 1.07
C PHE A 49 -5.97 5.06 0.68
N VAL A 50 -6.33 4.38 -0.41
CA VAL A 50 -7.72 4.11 -0.79
C VAL A 50 -7.91 2.60 -0.71
N ALA A 51 -8.82 2.16 0.14
CA ALA A 51 -9.02 0.75 0.42
C ALA A 51 -10.50 0.43 0.67
N HIS A 52 -10.89 -0.80 0.37
CA HIS A 52 -12.25 -1.29 0.53
C HIS A 52 -12.25 -2.63 1.27
N SER A 53 -13.26 -2.84 2.14
CA SER A 53 -13.44 -4.08 2.91
C SER A 53 -12.15 -4.48 3.65
N LEU A 54 -11.71 -5.74 3.53
CA LEU A 54 -10.48 -6.27 4.12
C LEU A 54 -9.23 -5.42 3.83
N GLY A 55 -9.17 -4.79 2.65
CA GLY A 55 -8.06 -3.90 2.29
C GLY A 55 -7.90 -2.73 3.26
N GLY A 56 -8.97 -2.27 3.90
CA GLY A 56 -8.89 -1.19 4.90
C GLY A 56 -8.15 -1.61 6.16
N LEU A 57 -8.32 -2.86 6.59
CA LEU A 57 -7.61 -3.43 7.72
C LEU A 57 -6.13 -3.68 7.38
N VAL A 58 -5.89 -4.21 6.18
CA VAL A 58 -4.52 -4.37 5.63
C VAL A 58 -3.79 -3.03 5.55
N ALA A 59 -4.46 -1.97 5.08
CA ALA A 59 -3.89 -0.63 5.01
C ALA A 59 -3.56 -0.07 6.40
N ARG A 60 -4.43 -0.28 7.40
CA ARG A 60 -4.15 0.12 8.79
C ARG A 60 -2.92 -0.58 9.35
N TYR A 61 -2.80 -1.89 9.12
CA TYR A 61 -1.64 -2.65 9.58
C TYR A 61 -0.35 -2.18 8.89
N ALA A 62 -0.40 -1.92 7.58
CA ALA A 62 0.74 -1.40 6.83
C ALA A 62 1.24 -0.04 7.34
N ILE A 63 0.34 0.82 7.84
CA ILE A 63 0.68 2.12 8.45
C ILE A 63 1.34 1.95 9.84
N GLU A 64 1.01 0.88 10.56
CA GLU A 64 1.58 0.62 11.89
C GLU A 64 2.99 -0.01 11.80
N VAL A 65 3.20 -0.90 10.82
CA VAL A 65 4.45 -1.66 10.69
C VAL A 65 5.54 -0.94 9.90
N GLY A 66 5.17 -0.01 9.01
CA GLY A 66 6.09 0.76 8.15
C GLY A 66 6.34 2.18 8.63
#